data_AF-A0A1Y4QGU2-F1
#
_entry.id   AF-A0A1Y4QGU2-F1
#
_cell.length_a   1.000
_cell.length_b   1.000
_cell.length_c   1.000
_cell.angle_alpha   90.00
_cell.angle_beta   90.00
_cell.angle_gamma   90.00
#
_symmetry.space_group_name_H-M   'P 1'
#
loop_
_entity.id
_entity.type
_entity.pdbx_description
1 polymer ?
#
loop_
_entity_poly.entity_id
_entity_poly.type
_entity_poly.pdbx_seq_one_letter_code
_entity_poly.pdbx_strand_id
1 'polypeptide(L)'
;MGLCLVKVMKIDKAIKSKDSIEFIVEDNGYRIHGILNKGHYFNWIAFPEFNVCCELASFDDVFWNEEALSLIFKSPNQITSVLNVIEHLKSMFNDDSTYFDGHHFVSTREYIFWLETECESLSRQLLEFELHLENNDVDKWLEYARLNYYKYMREQYGKDAFLD
;
A
#
# COMPACT_ATOMS: atom_id res chain seq x y z
N MET A 1 42.42 -5.40 2.65
CA MET A 1 41.58 -4.18 2.59
C MET A 1 40.19 -4.61 2.99
N GLY A 2 39.66 -4.06 4.09
CA GLY A 2 38.45 -4.57 4.73
C GLY A 2 37.22 -4.40 3.83
N LEU A 3 36.48 -5.50 3.65
CA LEU A 3 35.09 -5.47 3.20
C LEU A 3 34.31 -4.64 4.21
N CYS A 4 34.05 -3.38 3.88
CA CYS A 4 33.05 -2.59 4.58
C CYS A 4 31.72 -3.29 4.28
N LEU A 5 31.21 -4.05 5.25
CA LEU A 5 29.87 -4.61 5.20
C LEU A 5 28.90 -3.43 5.12
N VAL A 6 28.53 -3.04 3.90
CA VAL A 6 27.44 -2.10 3.67
C VAL A 6 26.22 -2.77 4.27
N LYS A 7 25.74 -2.23 5.39
CA LYS A 7 24.54 -2.73 6.04
C LYS A 7 23.38 -2.36 5.13
N VAL A 8 22.92 -3.35 4.36
CA VAL A 8 21.85 -3.19 3.39
C VAL A 8 20.55 -2.91 4.14
N MET A 9 19.82 -1.87 3.71
CA MET A 9 18.45 -1.63 4.16
C MET A 9 17.61 -2.90 3.99
N LYS A 10 17.05 -3.40 5.09
CA LYS A 10 16.20 -4.58 5.04
C LYS A 10 14.76 -4.14 4.83
N ILE A 11 14.10 -4.64 3.80
CA ILE A 11 12.66 -4.44 3.61
C ILE A 11 11.95 -5.26 4.70
N ASP A 12 11.27 -4.56 5.61
CA ASP A 12 10.45 -5.15 6.66
C ASP A 12 9.07 -5.53 6.09
N LYS A 13 8.52 -4.65 5.24
CA LYS A 13 7.22 -4.83 4.62
C LYS A 13 7.13 -4.10 3.29
N ALA A 14 6.37 -4.67 2.35
CA ALA A 14 5.99 -4.01 1.10
C ALA A 14 4.56 -4.38 0.72
N ILE A 15 3.79 -3.41 0.22
CA ILE A 15 2.39 -3.55 -0.19
C ILE A 15 2.26 -2.95 -1.58
N LYS A 16 1.80 -3.76 -2.53
CA LYS A 16 1.51 -3.30 -3.89
C LYS A 16 0.06 -2.82 -4.00
N SER A 17 -0.11 -1.62 -4.53
CA SER A 17 -1.39 -1.06 -4.97
C SER A 17 -1.28 -0.66 -6.44
N LYS A 18 -1.72 -1.55 -7.33
CA LYS A 18 -1.69 -1.36 -8.80
C LYS A 18 -0.31 -0.95 -9.34
N ASP A 19 -0.09 0.36 -9.47
CA ASP A 19 1.09 1.02 -10.02
C ASP A 19 2.00 1.62 -8.93
N SER A 20 1.68 1.42 -7.65
CA SER A 20 2.44 1.88 -6.49
C SER A 20 2.84 0.70 -5.60
N ILE A 21 3.98 0.83 -4.94
CA ILE A 21 4.42 -0.04 -3.85
C ILE A 21 4.78 0.84 -2.66
N GLU A 22 4.04 0.67 -1.57
CA GLU A 22 4.37 1.27 -0.29
C GLU A 22 5.22 0.27 0.49
N PHE A 23 6.31 0.73 1.11
CA PHE A 23 7.24 -0.16 1.78
C PHE A 23 7.78 0.47 3.06
N ILE A 24 8.25 -0.40 3.96
CA ILE A 24 8.94 -0.04 5.19
C ILE A 24 10.31 -0.70 5.12
N VAL A 25 11.36 0.11 5.24
CA VAL A 25 12.74 -0.38 5.38
C VAL A 25 13.25 -0.10 6.78
N GLU A 26 13.98 -1.06 7.32
CA GLU A 26 14.70 -0.91 8.57
C GLU A 26 16.17 -0.57 8.28
N ASP A 27 16.62 0.58 8.76
CA ASP A 27 18.02 0.99 8.75
C ASP A 27 18.45 1.39 10.17
N ASN A 28 19.43 0.67 10.72
CA ASN A 28 19.99 0.95 12.05
C ASN A 28 18.96 1.11 13.19
N GLY A 29 17.85 0.34 13.12
CA GLY A 29 16.76 0.39 14.11
C GLY A 29 15.72 1.49 13.84
N TYR A 30 15.92 2.31 12.81
CA TYR A 30 14.91 3.24 12.32
C TYR A 30 14.06 2.56 11.25
N ARG A 31 12.74 2.71 11.37
CA ARG A 31 11.78 2.34 10.32
C ARG A 31 11.52 3.55 9.47
N ILE A 32 11.81 3.44 8.18
CA ILE A 32 11.63 4.49 7.19
C ILE A 32 10.55 4.00 6.22
N HIS A 33 9.51 4.80 6.05
CA HIS A 33 8.49 4.55 5.05
C HIS A 33 8.96 5.07 3.70
N GLY A 34 8.58 4.35 2.65
CA GLY A 34 8.83 4.76 1.29
C GLY A 34 7.71 4.36 0.36
N ILE A 35 7.59 5.10 -0.72
CA ILE A 35 6.63 4.83 -1.79
C ILE A 35 7.42 4.77 -3.08
N LEU A 36 7.30 3.66 -3.81
CA LEU A 36 7.84 3.48 -5.15
C LEU A 36 6.68 3.42 -6.13
N ASN A 37 6.68 4.27 -7.16
CA ASN A 37 5.59 4.34 -8.12
C ASN A 37 6.09 4.18 -9.55
N LYS A 38 5.31 3.43 -10.33
CA LYS A 38 5.51 3.18 -11.76
C LYS A 38 4.43 3.90 -12.56
N GLY A 39 4.71 5.11 -13.02
CA GLY A 39 3.76 5.87 -13.83
C GLY A 39 3.87 5.58 -15.32
N HIS A 40 2.89 6.09 -16.09
CA HIS A 40 2.95 6.04 -17.56
C HIS A 40 4.02 6.96 -18.15
N TYR A 41 4.32 8.07 -17.47
CA TYR A 41 5.24 9.10 -17.94
C TYR A 41 6.51 9.19 -17.09
N PHE A 42 6.38 8.94 -15.79
CA PHE A 42 7.46 9.10 -14.82
C PHE A 42 7.39 7.98 -13.81
N ASN A 43 8.55 7.46 -13.42
CA ASN A 43 8.69 6.66 -12.21
C ASN A 43 9.18 7.58 -11.10
N TRP A 44 8.83 7.28 -9.85
CA TRP A 44 9.34 8.08 -8.74
C TRP A 44 9.40 7.28 -7.45
N ILE A 45 10.23 7.76 -6.53
CA ILE A 45 10.35 7.24 -5.18
C ILE A 45 10.27 8.40 -4.19
N ALA A 46 9.53 8.22 -3.10
CA ALA A 46 9.45 9.18 -2.02
C ALA A 46 9.77 8.55 -0.68
N PHE A 47 10.37 9.35 0.20
CA PHE A 47 10.63 9.03 1.60
C PHE A 47 10.07 10.16 2.47
N PRO A 48 8.83 10.02 2.99
CA PRO A 48 8.12 11.08 3.70
C PRO A 48 8.88 11.63 4.92
N GLU A 49 9.57 10.78 5.69
CA GLU A 49 10.31 11.18 6.90
C GLU A 49 11.49 12.09 6.61
N PHE A 50 12.04 12.01 5.40
CA PHE A 50 13.10 12.89 4.95
C PHE A 50 12.54 14.10 4.17
N ASN A 51 11.23 14.12 3.90
CA ASN A 51 10.57 15.08 3.02
C ASN A 51 11.26 15.17 1.64
N VAL A 52 11.57 14.02 1.06
CA VAL A 52 12.24 13.92 -0.24
C VAL A 52 11.44 13.05 -1.20
N CYS A 53 11.44 13.46 -2.47
CA CYS A 53 10.92 12.71 -3.59
C CYS A 53 11.91 12.83 -4.75
N CYS A 54 12.08 11.74 -5.49
CA CYS A 54 13.01 11.61 -6.59
C CYS A 54 12.28 11.05 -7.80
N GLU A 55 12.41 11.71 -8.94
CA GLU A 55 12.05 11.10 -10.23
C GLU A 55 13.10 10.05 -10.59
N LEU A 56 12.63 8.91 -11.09
CA LEU A 56 13.46 7.79 -11.50
C LEU A 56 13.30 7.57 -13.01
N ALA A 57 14.37 7.08 -13.63
CA ALA A 57 14.34 6.49 -14.96
C ALA A 57 13.62 5.12 -14.90
N SER A 58 13.86 4.25 -15.87
CA SER A 58 13.45 2.84 -15.74
C SER A 58 14.05 2.24 -14.46
N PHE A 59 13.33 1.37 -13.76
CA PHE A 59 13.87 0.71 -12.54
C PHE A 59 15.10 -0.15 -12.82
N ASP A 60 15.29 -0.59 -14.07
CA ASP A 60 16.49 -1.32 -14.51
C ASP A 60 17.68 -0.41 -14.83
N ASP A 61 17.47 0.91 -14.89
CA ASP A 61 18.50 1.89 -15.23
C ASP A 61 19.23 2.38 -13.99
N VAL A 62 20.17 1.56 -13.53
CA VAL A 62 20.95 1.85 -12.30
C VAL A 62 21.71 3.18 -12.41
N PHE A 63 22.28 3.49 -13.57
CA PHE A 63 23.13 4.67 -13.75
C PHE A 63 22.33 5.96 -13.61
N TRP A 64 21.21 6.11 -14.34
CA TRP A 64 20.41 7.34 -14.25
C TRP A 64 19.69 7.47 -12.90
N ASN A 65 19.29 6.34 -12.29
CA ASN A 65 18.69 6.37 -10.96
C ASN A 65 19.73 6.72 -9.88
N GLU A 66 20.97 6.27 -9.99
CA GLU A 66 22.07 6.66 -9.09
C GLU A 66 22.32 8.17 -9.16
N GLU A 67 22.42 8.72 -10.38
CA GLU A 67 22.59 10.16 -10.60
C GLU A 67 21.43 10.96 -9.99
N ALA A 68 20.18 10.55 -10.22
CA ALA A 68 19.00 11.23 -9.67
C ALA A 68 18.98 11.19 -8.12
N LEU A 69 19.31 10.04 -7.52
CA LEU A 69 19.38 9.87 -6.07
C LEU A 69 20.53 10.67 -5.44
N SER A 70 21.64 10.84 -6.15
CA SER A 70 22.79 11.62 -5.68
C SER A 70 22.48 13.10 -5.45
N LEU A 71 21.44 13.62 -6.11
CA LEU A 71 20.96 15.00 -5.91
C LEU A 71 20.29 15.19 -4.54
N ILE A 72 19.80 14.10 -3.94
CA ILE A 72 18.99 14.11 -2.71
C ILE A 72 19.81 13.54 -1.54
N PHE A 73 20.46 12.39 -1.75
CA PHE A 73 21.26 11.72 -0.74
C PHE A 73 22.74 12.05 -0.92
N LYS A 74 23.36 12.56 0.14
CA LYS A 74 24.80 12.88 0.14
C LYS A 74 25.69 11.67 0.43
N SER A 75 25.12 10.61 0.99
CA SER A 75 25.86 9.41 1.38
C SER A 75 25.78 8.35 0.28
N PRO A 76 26.93 7.92 -0.30
CA PRO A 76 26.94 6.83 -1.28
C PRO A 76 26.27 5.55 -0.78
N ASN A 77 26.44 5.23 0.51
CA ASN A 77 25.80 4.06 1.11
C ASN A 77 24.26 4.14 1.12
N GLN A 78 23.70 5.34 1.29
CA GLN A 78 22.25 5.54 1.24
C GLN A 78 21.76 5.35 -0.20
N ILE A 79 22.45 5.93 -1.18
CA ILE A 79 22.13 5.75 -2.60
C ILE A 79 22.12 4.27 -2.97
N THR A 80 23.19 3.54 -2.66
CA THR A 80 23.27 2.09 -2.91
C THR A 80 22.15 1.32 -2.20
N SER A 81 21.78 1.71 -0.98
CA SER A 81 20.71 1.04 -0.24
C SER A 81 19.35 1.25 -0.89
N VAL A 82 19.06 2.47 -1.36
CA VAL A 82 17.82 2.78 -2.07
C VAL A 82 17.76 2.06 -3.42
N LEU A 83 18.87 1.99 -4.17
CA LEU A 83 18.93 1.22 -5.42
C LEU A 83 18.65 -0.27 -5.18
N ASN A 84 19.17 -0.85 -4.11
CA ASN A 84 18.87 -2.24 -3.73
C ASN A 84 17.39 -2.45 -3.39
N VAL A 85 16.75 -1.45 -2.75
CA VAL A 85 15.31 -1.50 -2.47
C VAL A 85 14.50 -1.47 -3.77
N ILE A 86 14.85 -0.57 -4.70
CA ILE A 86 14.21 -0.50 -6.02
C ILE A 86 14.38 -1.83 -6.76
N GLU A 87 15.58 -2.40 -6.77
CA GLU A 87 15.88 -3.68 -7.41
C GLU A 87 15.06 -4.84 -6.83
N HIS A 88 14.84 -4.84 -5.50
CA HIS A 88 14.05 -5.88 -4.85
C HIS A 88 12.54 -5.73 -5.11
N LEU A 89 12.04 -4.50 -5.16
CA LEU A 89 10.62 -4.22 -5.33
C LEU A 89 10.18 -4.23 -6.79
N LYS A 90 11.08 -4.03 -7.76
CA LYS A 90 10.70 -3.91 -9.18
C LYS A 90 9.96 -5.14 -9.71
N SER A 91 10.30 -6.34 -9.22
CA SER A 91 9.65 -7.59 -9.65
C SER A 91 8.19 -7.63 -9.24
N MET A 92 7.79 -6.98 -8.15
CA MET A 92 6.40 -6.91 -7.72
C MET A 92 5.53 -6.16 -8.73
N PHE A 93 6.07 -5.23 -9.52
CA PHE A 93 5.29 -4.59 -10.59
C PHE A 93 4.93 -5.53 -11.74
N ASN A 94 5.70 -6.60 -11.95
CA ASN A 94 5.45 -7.58 -13.02
C ASN A 94 4.48 -8.68 -12.60
N ASP A 95 4.12 -8.76 -11.31
CA ASP A 95 3.20 -9.74 -10.79
C ASP A 95 1.76 -9.19 -10.85
N ASP A 96 0.91 -9.69 -11.75
CA ASP A 96 -0.48 -9.24 -11.92
C ASP A 96 -1.37 -9.61 -10.71
N SER A 97 -0.84 -10.37 -9.75
CA SER A 97 -1.50 -10.54 -8.47
C SER A 97 -1.54 -9.19 -7.73
N THR A 98 -2.73 -8.62 -7.67
CA THR A 98 -3.05 -7.63 -6.64
C THR A 98 -3.03 -8.40 -5.32
N TYR A 99 -1.91 -8.32 -4.58
CA TYR A 99 -1.72 -8.97 -3.27
C TYR A 99 -2.61 -8.31 -2.19
N PHE A 100 -3.92 -8.43 -2.36
CA PHE A 100 -4.95 -8.03 -1.41
C PHE A 100 -5.60 -9.30 -0.82
N ASP A 101 -4.76 -10.23 -0.35
CA ASP A 101 -5.16 -11.55 0.18
C ASP A 101 -5.41 -11.57 1.69
N GLY A 102 -5.56 -10.39 2.30
CA GLY A 102 -5.86 -10.26 3.72
C GLY A 102 -4.66 -10.47 4.67
N HIS A 103 -3.46 -10.77 4.17
CA HIS A 103 -2.27 -10.97 5.01
C HIS A 103 -1.37 -9.74 5.14
N HIS A 104 -1.64 -8.67 4.39
CA HIS A 104 -0.68 -7.58 4.18
C HIS A 104 -1.04 -6.23 4.82
N PHE A 105 -2.11 -6.14 5.63
CA PHE A 105 -2.56 -4.89 6.24
C PHE A 105 -1.49 -4.17 7.05
N VAL A 106 -1.26 -2.88 6.80
CA VAL A 106 -0.28 -2.03 7.51
C VAL A 106 -0.57 -2.04 9.00
N SER A 107 -1.86 -2.06 9.37
CA SER A 107 -2.30 -2.11 10.77
C SER A 107 -3.46 -3.09 11.02
N THR A 108 -3.63 -3.47 12.28
CA THR A 108 -4.80 -4.26 12.75
C THR A 108 -6.12 -3.57 12.40
N ARG A 109 -6.14 -2.24 12.35
CA ARG A 109 -7.35 -1.46 12.04
C ARG A 109 -7.78 -1.62 10.58
N GLU A 110 -6.83 -1.64 9.65
CA GLU A 110 -7.11 -1.89 8.23
C GLU A 110 -7.55 -3.32 7.99
N TYR A 111 -6.96 -4.29 8.71
CA TYR A 111 -7.40 -5.70 8.69
C TYR A 111 -8.87 -5.81 9.12
N ILE A 112 -9.24 -5.17 10.23
CA ILE A 112 -10.62 -5.16 10.74
C ILE A 112 -11.56 -4.51 9.73
N PHE A 113 -11.21 -3.34 9.18
CA PHE A 113 -12.03 -2.64 8.20
C PHE A 113 -12.29 -3.48 6.95
N TRP A 114 -11.26 -4.17 6.44
CA TRP A 114 -11.42 -5.06 5.29
C TRP A 114 -12.31 -6.25 5.63
N LEU A 115 -12.10 -6.92 6.77
CA LEU A 115 -12.96 -8.01 7.21
C LEU A 115 -14.42 -7.57 7.32
N GLU A 116 -14.69 -6.39 7.88
CA GLU A 116 -16.04 -5.83 7.99
C GLU A 116 -16.66 -5.61 6.60
N THR A 117 -15.87 -5.16 5.63
CA THR A 117 -16.32 -4.94 4.24
C THR A 117 -16.63 -6.25 3.53
N GLU A 118 -15.80 -7.28 3.70
CA GLU A 118 -16.04 -8.61 3.13
C GLU A 118 -17.28 -9.27 3.75
N CYS A 119 -17.47 -9.15 5.07
CA CYS A 119 -18.69 -9.61 5.73
C CYS A 119 -19.95 -8.89 5.21
N GLU A 120 -19.87 -7.60 4.92
CA GLU A 120 -20.98 -6.85 4.30
C GLU A 120 -21.29 -7.36 2.88
N SER A 121 -20.25 -7.59 2.08
CA SER A 121 -20.38 -8.13 0.71
C SER A 121 -21.05 -9.50 0.71
N LEU A 122 -20.60 -10.42 1.58
CA LEU A 122 -21.18 -11.75 1.74
C LEU A 122 -22.64 -11.68 2.24
N SER A 123 -22.95 -10.79 3.18
CA SER A 123 -24.31 -10.56 3.66
C SER A 123 -25.25 -10.13 2.53
N ARG A 124 -24.79 -9.25 1.63
CA ARG A 124 -25.57 -8.84 0.44
C ARG A 124 -25.84 -10.02 -0.50
N GLN A 125 -24.81 -10.82 -0.79
CA GLN A 125 -24.94 -11.99 -1.67
C GLN A 125 -25.90 -13.04 -1.08
N LEU A 126 -25.84 -13.28 0.24
CA LEU A 126 -26.76 -14.20 0.91
C LEU A 126 -28.21 -13.71 0.82
N LEU A 127 -28.43 -12.41 1.04
CA LEU A 127 -29.76 -11.81 0.96
C LEU A 127 -30.29 -11.78 -0.46
N GLU A 128 -29.44 -11.52 -1.46
CA GLU A 128 -29.81 -11.66 -2.86
C GLU A 128 -30.20 -13.11 -3.17
N PHE A 129 -29.47 -14.09 -2.66
CA PHE A 129 -29.80 -15.50 -2.83
C PHE A 129 -31.14 -15.86 -2.16
N GLU A 130 -31.40 -15.36 -0.95
CA GLU A 130 -32.69 -15.51 -0.25
C GLU A 130 -33.85 -14.84 -1.00
N LEU A 131 -33.64 -13.64 -1.55
CA LEU A 131 -34.62 -12.93 -2.40
C LEU A 131 -34.92 -13.69 -3.70
N HIS A 132 -33.92 -14.34 -4.30
CA HIS A 132 -34.14 -15.20 -5.47
C HIS A 132 -34.94 -16.48 -5.11
N LEU A 133 -34.94 -16.88 -3.84
CA LEU A 133 -35.68 -18.04 -3.34
C LEU A 133 -37.08 -17.67 -2.83
N GLU A 134 -37.27 -16.48 -2.26
CA GLU A 134 -38.53 -16.02 -1.67
C GLU A 134 -39.14 -14.83 -2.44
N ASN A 135 -40.19 -15.12 -3.20
CA ASN A 135 -40.89 -14.17 -4.07
C ASN A 135 -41.77 -13.11 -3.34
N ASN A 136 -41.38 -12.50 -2.19
CA ASN A 136 -42.28 -11.55 -1.49
C ASN A 136 -41.62 -10.44 -0.65
N ASP A 137 -42.16 -9.20 -0.80
CA ASP A 137 -42.40 -8.02 0.09
C ASP A 137 -41.49 -7.68 1.31
N VAL A 138 -40.36 -8.35 1.51
CA VAL A 138 -39.40 -8.13 2.62
C VAL A 138 -38.52 -6.87 2.40
N ASP A 139 -38.57 -6.29 1.20
CA ASP A 139 -37.64 -5.27 0.68
C ASP A 139 -37.55 -3.98 1.52
N LYS A 140 -38.68 -3.41 1.96
CA LYS A 140 -38.69 -2.05 2.54
C LYS A 140 -38.06 -1.96 3.92
N TRP A 141 -38.29 -2.96 4.77
CA TRP A 141 -37.76 -2.92 6.14
C TRP A 141 -36.26 -3.20 6.16
N LEU A 142 -35.79 -4.09 5.27
CA LEU A 142 -34.38 -4.41 5.12
C LEU A 142 -33.57 -3.27 4.50
N GLU A 143 -34.09 -2.58 3.48
CA GLU A 143 -33.46 -1.35 2.98
C GLU A 143 -33.35 -0.28 4.07
N TYR A 144 -34.38 -0.11 4.88
CA TYR A 144 -34.38 0.85 5.99
C TYR A 144 -33.33 0.50 7.07
N ALA A 145 -33.23 -0.77 7.46
CA ALA A 145 -32.22 -1.25 8.41
C ALA A 145 -30.79 -1.05 7.85
N ARG A 146 -30.56 -1.36 6.58
CA ARG A 146 -29.27 -1.18 5.88
C ARG A 146 -28.87 0.28 5.78
N LEU A 147 -29.78 1.18 5.43
CA LEU A 147 -29.50 2.61 5.36
C LEU A 147 -29.10 3.18 6.73
N ASN A 148 -29.75 2.73 7.81
CA ASN A 148 -29.41 3.17 9.16
C ASN A 148 -28.08 2.59 9.63
N TYR A 149 -27.76 1.34 9.30
CA TYR A 149 -26.46 0.76 9.59
C TYR A 149 -25.34 1.49 8.83
N TYR A 150 -25.53 1.76 7.53
CA TYR A 150 -24.58 2.55 6.73
C TYR A 150 -24.35 3.95 7.31
N LYS A 151 -25.43 4.65 7.70
CA LYS A 151 -25.34 5.97 8.34
C LYS A 151 -24.59 5.90 9.67
N TYR A 152 -24.93 4.94 10.52
CA TYR A 152 -24.26 4.71 11.80
C TYR A 152 -22.76 4.46 11.60
N MET A 153 -22.37 3.59 10.67
CA MET A 153 -20.96 3.32 10.37
C MET A 153 -20.26 4.58 9.84
N ARG A 154 -20.88 5.34 8.95
CA ARG A 154 -20.32 6.61 8.45
C ARG A 154 -20.20 7.68 9.54
N GLU A 155 -21.05 7.67 10.55
CA GLU A 155 -20.94 8.56 11.72
C GLU A 155 -19.86 8.11 12.71
N GLN A 156 -19.66 6.80 12.89
CA GLN A 156 -18.56 6.27 13.71
C GLN A 156 -17.18 6.49 13.05
N TYR A 157 -17.13 6.53 11.71
CA TYR A 157 -15.88 6.61 10.93
C TYR A 157 -15.68 7.94 10.16
N GLY A 158 -16.62 8.90 10.21
CA GLY A 158 -16.51 10.20 9.54
C GLY A 158 -16.49 11.33 10.57
N LYS A 159 -15.39 12.07 10.74
CA LYS A 159 -14.81 12.96 9.72
C LYS A 159 -13.27 12.87 9.57
N ASP A 160 -12.62 12.01 10.33
CA ASP A 160 -11.16 12.05 10.49
C ASP A 160 -10.41 11.12 9.53
N ALA A 161 -11.13 10.39 8.66
CA ALA A 161 -10.53 9.44 7.72
C ALA A 161 -9.63 10.08 6.63
N PHE A 162 -9.46 11.41 6.63
CA PHE A 162 -8.59 12.15 5.72
C PHE A 162 -7.88 13.35 6.37
N LEU A 163 -7.86 13.46 7.71
CA LEU A 163 -7.12 14.53 8.38
C LEU A 163 -6.25 13.94 9.49
N ASP A 164 -4.95 14.21 9.29
CA ASP A 164 -3.74 13.96 10.09
C ASP A 164 -3.18 12.53 10.13
#